data_AF-A0A8J2B166-F1
#
_entry.id   AF-A0A8J2B166-F1
#
_cell.length_a   1.000
_cell.length_b   1.000
_cell.length_c   1.000
_cell.angle_alpha   90.00
_cell.angle_beta   90.00
_cell.angle_gamma   90.00
#
_symmetry.space_group_name_H-M   'P 1'
#
loop_
_entity.id
_entity.type
_entity.pdbx_description
1 polymer ?
#
loop_
_entity_poly.entity_id
_entity_poly.type
_entity_poly.pdbx_seq_one_letter_code
_entity_poly.pdbx_strand_id
1 'polypeptide(L)'
;MSSGRRGHHPMIPPPGYRFVPKQQHVCGQAGCFECYDIWCERCESKDRRILELEMRNNELVKHITLLQAKLFPRGGSPGANQGLMGQVQSPVMFDPSRQADYTAVTTFQQAGR
;
A
#
# COMPACT_ATOMS: atom_id res chain seq x y z
N MET A 1 57.55 -12.01 11.52
CA MET A 1 56.64 -11.93 10.36
C MET A 1 55.30 -11.44 10.87
N SER A 2 54.96 -10.21 10.49
CA SER A 2 53.83 -9.42 10.97
C SER A 2 52.57 -9.73 10.14
N SER A 3 51.63 -10.46 10.73
CA SER A 3 50.29 -10.66 10.15
C SER A 3 49.29 -9.88 10.99
N GLY A 4 49.07 -8.63 10.60
CA GLY A 4 48.11 -7.75 11.25
C GLY A 4 46.72 -8.38 11.27
N ARG A 5 46.24 -8.71 12.48
CA ARG A 5 44.82 -8.93 12.75
C ARG A 5 44.13 -7.59 12.53
N ARG A 6 43.84 -7.24 11.27
CA ARG A 6 42.89 -6.17 10.96
C ARG A 6 41.58 -6.63 11.57
N GLY A 7 41.22 -6.05 12.72
CA GLY A 7 40.00 -6.33 13.43
C GLY A 7 38.82 -6.00 12.53
N HIS A 8 38.31 -7.01 11.83
CA HIS A 8 37.09 -6.90 11.07
C HIS A 8 35.94 -6.89 12.08
N HIS A 9 35.31 -5.73 12.28
CA HIS A 9 34.12 -5.64 13.10
C HIS A 9 32.94 -6.33 12.41
N PRO A 10 32.10 -7.09 13.13
CA PRO A 10 30.86 -7.62 12.57
C PRO A 10 30.00 -6.46 12.04
N MET A 11 29.38 -6.65 10.87
CA MET A 11 28.50 -5.65 10.28
C MET A 11 27.27 -5.46 11.17
N ILE A 12 27.16 -4.29 11.80
CA ILE A 12 26.00 -3.92 12.61
C ILE A 12 24.99 -3.24 11.68
N PRO A 13 23.75 -3.74 11.57
CA PRO A 13 22.75 -3.10 10.73
C PRO A 13 22.42 -1.69 11.25
N PRO A 14 22.07 -0.74 10.37
CA PRO A 14 21.55 0.56 10.80
C PRO A 14 20.30 0.42 11.68
N PRO A 15 19.98 1.42 12.52
CA PRO A 15 18.78 1.39 13.36
C PRO A 15 17.51 1.10 12.55
N GLY A 16 16.68 0.17 13.03
CA GLY A 16 15.44 -0.26 12.36
C GLY A 16 15.62 -1.28 11.23
N TYR A 17 16.85 -1.71 10.96
CA TYR A 17 17.16 -2.80 10.04
C TYR A 17 17.69 -4.01 10.77
N ARG A 18 17.40 -5.20 10.24
CA ARG A 18 17.93 -6.47 10.74
C ARG A 18 18.47 -7.29 9.57
N PHE A 19 19.66 -7.87 9.75
CA PHE A 19 20.21 -8.82 8.78
C PHE A 19 19.75 -10.23 9.17
N VAL A 20 18.99 -10.88 8.30
CA VAL A 20 18.43 -12.21 8.51
C VAL A 20 19.22 -13.20 7.64
N PRO A 21 19.92 -14.19 8.22
CA PRO A 21 20.63 -15.20 7.43
C PRO A 21 19.64 -16.02 6.58
N LYS A 22 19.93 -16.18 5.28
CA LYS A 22 19.17 -17.04 4.37
C LYS A 22 19.45 -18.53 4.58
N GLN A 23 20.66 -18.83 5.05
CA GLN A 23 21.20 -20.19 5.16
C GLN A 23 21.79 -20.39 6.55
N GLN A 24 21.87 -21.65 6.99
CA GLN A 24 22.41 -22.02 8.30
C GLN A 24 23.92 -21.71 8.41
N HIS A 25 24.65 -21.76 7.29
CA HIS A 25 26.05 -21.37 7.21
C HIS A 25 26.20 -20.05 6.44
N VAL A 26 26.82 -19.07 7.08
CA VAL A 26 27.17 -17.78 6.48
C VAL A 26 28.66 -17.76 6.13
N CYS A 27 29.03 -17.21 4.98
CA CYS A 27 30.41 -17.25 4.46
C CYS A 27 31.41 -16.39 5.27
N GLY A 28 30.93 -15.60 6.25
CA GLY A 28 31.76 -14.73 7.08
C GLY A 28 32.34 -13.51 6.36
N GLN A 29 32.10 -13.35 5.05
CA GLN A 29 32.51 -12.16 4.31
C GLN A 29 31.61 -10.97 4.67
N ALA A 30 32.22 -9.83 4.98
CA ALA A 30 31.50 -8.59 5.24
C ALA A 30 30.74 -8.15 3.99
N GLY A 31 29.43 -7.88 4.12
CA GLY A 31 28.61 -7.39 3.01
C GLY A 31 28.16 -8.46 2.00
N CYS A 32 28.20 -9.75 2.34
CA CYS A 32 27.67 -10.79 1.46
C CYS A 32 26.12 -10.78 1.46
N PHE A 33 25.51 -10.10 0.48
CA PHE A 33 24.05 -10.03 0.29
C PHE A 33 23.42 -11.34 -0.25
N GLU A 34 24.26 -12.30 -0.65
CA GLU A 34 23.80 -13.65 -1.00
C GLU A 34 23.48 -14.49 0.25
N CYS A 35 24.18 -14.24 1.36
CA CYS A 35 23.95 -14.96 2.62
C CYS A 35 22.90 -14.31 3.52
N TYR A 36 22.59 -13.03 3.34
CA TYR A 36 21.70 -12.27 4.21
C TYR A 36 20.56 -11.60 3.43
N ASP A 37 19.37 -11.63 4.02
CA ASP A 37 18.28 -10.71 3.70
C ASP A 37 18.33 -9.50 4.62
N ILE A 38 17.91 -8.35 4.09
CA ILE A 38 17.80 -7.12 4.85
C ILE A 38 16.33 -6.89 5.15
N TRP A 39 15.98 -6.97 6.43
CA TRP A 39 14.65 -6.68 6.90
C TRP A 39 14.57 -5.26 7.46
N CYS A 40 13.50 -4.53 7.15
CA CYS A 40 13.26 -3.15 7.60
C CYS A 40 11.94 -3.08 8.37
N GLU A 41 12.01 -2.74 9.65
CA GLU A 41 10.84 -2.60 10.55
C GLU A 41 9.81 -1.63 10.00
N ARG A 42 10.30 -0.53 9.40
CA ARG A 42 9.45 0.52 8.84
C ARG A 42 8.74 0.07 7.57
N CYS A 43 9.39 -0.72 6.72
CA CYS A 43 8.75 -1.28 5.53
C CYS A 43 7.68 -2.28 5.93
N GLU A 44 7.99 -3.17 6.87
CA GLU A 44 7.03 -4.18 7.34
C GLU A 44 5.79 -3.54 7.98
N SER A 45 5.99 -2.49 8.79
CA SER A 45 4.88 -1.73 9.37
C SER A 45 4.03 -1.02 8.30
N LYS A 46 4.65 -0.51 7.24
CA LYS A 46 3.94 0.11 6.10
C LYS A 46 3.13 -0.92 5.33
N ASP A 47 3.68 -2.09 5.05
CA ASP A 47 2.99 -3.15 4.30
C ASP A 47 1.76 -3.65 5.07
N ARG A 48 1.88 -3.85 6.39
CA ARG A 48 0.72 -4.13 7.25
C ARG A 48 -0.34 -3.05 7.16
N ARG A 49 0.07 -1.78 7.17
CA ARG A 49 -0.86 -0.65 7.10
C ARG A 49 -1.56 -0.55 5.74
N ILE A 50 -0.85 -0.82 4.65
CA ILE A 50 -1.42 -0.86 3.30
C ILE A 50 -2.52 -1.92 3.24
N LEU A 51 -2.22 -3.15 3.70
CA LEU A 51 -3.19 -4.25 3.71
C LEU A 51 -4.44 -3.92 4.53
N GLU A 52 -4.28 -3.33 5.72
CA GLU A 52 -5.41 -2.84 6.53
C GLU A 52 -6.28 -1.83 5.75
N LEU A 53 -5.65 -0.87 5.07
CA LEU A 53 -6.36 0.17 4.32
C LEU A 53 -7.07 -0.42 3.11
N GLU A 54 -6.49 -1.39 2.43
CA GLU A 54 -7.12 -2.11 1.32
C GLU A 54 -8.35 -2.89 1.79
N MET A 55 -8.28 -3.57 2.93
CA MET A 55 -9.44 -4.25 3.52
C MET A 55 -10.57 -3.28 3.84
N ARG A 56 -10.25 -2.16 4.50
CA ARG A 56 -11.25 -1.11 4.84
C ARG A 56 -11.85 -0.47 3.58
N ASN A 57 -11.03 -0.21 2.56
CA ASN A 57 -11.51 0.34 1.30
C ASN A 57 -12.49 -0.63 0.61
N ASN A 58 -12.14 -1.91 0.52
CA ASN A 58 -13.01 -2.94 -0.04
C ASN A 58 -14.35 -3.06 0.70
N GLU A 59 -14.35 -2.92 2.02
CA GLU A 59 -15.59 -2.88 2.82
C GLU A 59 -16.43 -1.64 2.52
N LEU A 60 -15.80 -0.46 2.47
CA LEU A 60 -16.48 0.80 2.15
C LEU A 60 -17.11 0.76 0.75
N VAL A 61 -16.41 0.21 -0.25
CA VAL A 61 -16.94 0.05 -1.60
C VAL A 61 -18.22 -0.79 -1.59
N LYS A 62 -18.25 -1.92 -0.86
CA LYS A 62 -19.45 -2.75 -0.73
C LYS A 62 -20.62 -1.97 -0.13
N HIS A 63 -20.37 -1.21 0.93
CA HIS A 63 -21.40 -0.37 1.55
C HIS A 63 -21.92 0.70 0.61
N ILE A 64 -21.03 1.37 -0.14
CA ILE A 64 -21.41 2.36 -1.15
C ILE A 64 -22.29 1.72 -2.23
N THR A 65 -21.92 0.55 -2.75
CA THR A 65 -22.73 -0.17 -3.75
C THR A 65 -24.11 -0.51 -3.23
N LEU A 66 -24.22 -0.99 -1.98
CA LEU A 66 -25.50 -1.29 -1.34
C LEU A 66 -26.36 -0.03 -1.16
N LEU A 67 -25.76 1.08 -0.75
CA LEU A 67 -26.46 2.35 -0.59
C LEU A 67 -26.91 2.92 -1.94
N GLN A 68 -26.06 2.87 -2.97
CA GLN A 68 -26.41 3.30 -4.32
C GLN A 68 -27.59 2.49 -4.87
N ALA A 69 -27.61 1.17 -4.66
CA ALA A 69 -28.73 0.32 -5.07
C ALA A 69 -30.04 0.67 -4.35
N LYS A 70 -29.97 1.09 -3.07
CA LYS A 70 -31.15 1.51 -2.28
C LYS A 70 -31.66 2.90 -2.68
N LEU A 71 -30.75 3.83 -2.96
CA LEU A 71 -31.07 5.22 -3.29
C LEU A 71 -31.51 5.39 -4.76
N PHE A 72 -30.94 4.58 -5.66
CA PHE A 72 -31.24 4.59 -7.08
C PHE A 72 -31.70 3.20 -7.55
N PRO A 73 -32.82 2.67 -7.02
CA PRO A 73 -33.37 1.41 -7.48
C PRO A 73 -33.89 1.60 -8.90
N ARG A 74 -33.10 1.22 -9.91
CA ARG A 74 -33.43 1.20 -11.36
C ARG A 74 -34.82 1.78 -11.70
N GLY A 75 -34.90 3.10 -11.84
CA GLY A 75 -36.16 3.82 -12.04
C GLY A 75 -36.02 5.22 -12.65
N GLY A 76 -34.97 5.47 -13.43
CA GLY A 76 -34.81 6.70 -14.21
C GLY A 76 -34.61 6.40 -15.69
N SER A 77 -35.72 6.36 -16.44
CA SER A 77 -35.90 6.43 -17.91
C SER A 77 -35.05 5.56 -18.87
N PRO A 78 -35.68 4.76 -19.76
CA PRO A 78 -35.02 4.10 -20.88
C PRO A 78 -34.74 5.15 -21.98
N GLY A 79 -33.63 5.88 -21.84
CA GLY A 79 -33.33 6.98 -22.74
C GLY A 79 -31.98 7.64 -22.47
N ALA A 80 -30.95 6.85 -22.21
CA ALA A 80 -29.56 7.33 -22.27
C ALA A 80 -28.62 6.13 -22.50
N ASN A 81 -28.70 5.55 -23.70
CA ASN A 81 -27.58 4.84 -24.31
C ASN A 81 -26.49 5.85 -24.71
N GLN A 82 -25.89 6.52 -23.72
CA GLN A 82 -24.55 7.10 -23.85
C GLN A 82 -23.69 6.42 -22.80
N GLY A 83 -22.54 5.90 -23.23
CA GLY A 83 -21.69 4.98 -22.49
C GLY A 83 -21.55 5.33 -21.00
N LEU A 84 -21.70 4.31 -20.16
CA LEU A 84 -21.63 4.38 -18.71
C LEU A 84 -20.19 4.63 -18.23
N MET A 85 -19.67 5.82 -18.52
CA MET A 85 -18.50 6.45 -17.89
C MET A 85 -19.05 7.50 -16.92
N GLY A 86 -19.59 7.05 -15.78
CA GLY A 86 -20.11 7.95 -14.77
C GLY A 86 -18.98 8.55 -13.93
N GLN A 87 -18.89 9.87 -13.87
CA GLN A 87 -18.11 10.58 -12.86
C GLN A 87 -19.06 11.07 -11.76
N VAL A 88 -18.85 10.65 -10.52
CA VAL A 88 -19.54 11.19 -9.36
C VAL A 88 -18.55 12.06 -8.59
N GLN A 89 -18.85 13.36 -8.53
CA GLN A 89 -18.06 14.34 -7.80
C GLN A 89 -18.64 14.52 -6.40
N SER A 90 -17.81 14.40 -5.36
CA SER A 90 -18.22 14.68 -3.99
C SER A 90 -18.43 16.19 -3.77
N PRO A 91 -19.14 16.60 -2.72
CA PRO A 91 -19.07 17.97 -2.22
C PRO A 91 -17.60 18.36 -1.90
N VAL A 92 -17.35 19.67 -1.84
CA VAL A 92 -16.06 20.21 -1.36
C VAL A 92 -15.91 19.86 0.12
N MET A 93 -14.84 19.14 0.45
CA MET A 93 -14.51 18.73 1.81
C MET A 93 -13.20 19.38 2.23
N PHE A 94 -13.14 19.85 3.48
CA PHE A 94 -11.91 20.41 4.05
C PHE A 94 -11.06 19.28 4.67
N ASP A 95 -9.78 19.19 4.29
CA ASP A 95 -8.80 18.28 4.89
C ASP A 95 -7.95 19.02 5.94
N PRO A 96 -8.14 18.76 7.25
CA PRO A 96 -7.39 19.43 8.31
C PRO A 96 -5.89 19.14 8.29
N SER A 97 -5.49 17.98 7.76
CA SER A 97 -4.10 17.53 7.65
C SER A 97 -3.33 18.31 6.59
N ARG A 98 -4.05 18.80 5.57
CA ARG A 98 -3.50 19.56 4.44
C ARG A 98 -3.85 21.04 4.48
N GLN A 99 -4.72 21.45 5.41
CA GLN A 99 -5.32 22.79 5.47
C GLN A 99 -5.86 23.24 4.10
N ALA A 100 -6.47 22.32 3.37
CA ALA A 100 -6.90 22.56 2.01
C ALA A 100 -8.26 21.93 1.73
N ASP A 101 -9.04 22.60 0.89
CA ASP A 101 -10.27 22.07 0.32
C ASP A 101 -9.94 21.05 -0.77
N TYR A 102 -10.64 19.93 -0.78
CA TYR A 102 -10.51 18.92 -1.82
C TYR A 102 -11.87 18.43 -2.30
N THR A 103 -11.89 17.90 -3.52
CA THR A 103 -13.06 17.29 -4.14
C THR A 103 -12.67 15.92 -4.66
N ALA A 104 -13.39 14.88 -4.26
CA ALA A 104 -13.15 13.53 -4.75
C ALA A 104 -13.99 13.28 -5.99
N VAL A 105 -13.36 12.82 -7.08
CA VAL A 105 -14.05 12.37 -8.29
C VAL A 105 -13.93 10.86 -8.35
N THR A 106 -15.06 10.17 -8.28
CA THR A 106 -15.12 8.71 -8.45
C THR A 106 -15.52 8.42 -9.88
N THR A 107 -14.63 7.77 -10.64
CA THR A 107 -14.90 7.27 -11.99
C THR A 107 -15.31 5.81 -11.93
N PHE A 108 -16.44 5.47 -12.56
CA PHE A 108 -16.86 4.08 -12.74
C PHE A 108 -16.41 3.60 -14.11
N GLN A 109 -15.55 2.57 -14.15
CA GLN A 109 -15.29 1.81 -15.36
C GLN A 109 -16.07 0.50 -15.28
N GLN A 110 -16.87 0.22 -16.31
CA GLN A 110 -17.55 -1.06 -16.42
C GLN A 110 -16.51 -2.13 -16.74
N ALA A 111 -16.29 -3.09 -15.82
CA ALA A 111 -15.46 -4.25 -16.10
C ALA A 111 -16.13 -5.05 -17.24
N GLY A 112 -15.51 -5.00 -18.43
CA GLY A 112 -15.96 -5.74 -19.60
C GLY A 112 -15.98 -7.24 -19.31
N ARG A 113 -17.07 -7.90 -19.72
CA ARG A 113 -17.14 -9.36 -19.78
C ARG A 113 -16.32 -9.89 -20.93
#